data_AF-A0A814CTC2-F1
#
_entry.id   AF-A0A814CTC2-F1
#
_cell.length_a   1.000
_cell.length_b   1.000
_cell.length_c   1.000
_cell.angle_alpha   90.00
_cell.angle_beta   90.00
_cell.angle_gamma   90.00
#
_symmetry.space_group_name_H-M   'P 1'
#
loop_
_entity.id
_entity.type
_entity.pdbx_description
1 polymer ?
#
loop_
_entity_poly.entity_id
_entity_poly.type
_entity_poly.pdbx_seq_one_letter_code
_entity_poly.pdbx_strand_id
1 'polypeptide(L)'
;MSSPTSYAKGYVRWTAGGKRVMWDGCRWQQLCQIEKCFQRDQKSQGVCLRHYREQQENKAKPKNKKFKTEDKIKSNKETKSSQIQKKTSISTRSRRIKSNHSLNGSTKVSDTDIQNSDANISDSEIVPARKSSTSNTSPSKSHKSSRKLVLVCSSLSRQQLSQVELFCTRFSAQLSNQVDETTTHLIASEVEQRICCLTKKVFFAVAYHQYVIGYQWIEECLTKQTLLNEESYEILGDASLSSQHNGMNRSRLIHEPIFKSYSYAIAVECSIGCQQGMFTRQELEKLVQLSGAILLQEHNREELDNNTTIIVLCDDDDKMVVTKYNDLKNKIYYVIPEFFLDSLVLYEVQPIKGYELLYQID
;
A
#
# COMPACT_ATOMS: atom_id res chain seq x y z
N MET A 1 -22.57 3.10 -6.11
CA MET A 1 -22.15 2.87 -4.71
C MET A 1 -20.69 2.46 -4.74
N SER A 2 -19.83 3.14 -3.99
CA SER A 2 -18.37 3.04 -4.12
C SER A 2 -17.79 1.80 -3.45
N SER A 3 -17.14 0.94 -4.24
CA SER A 3 -16.24 -0.10 -3.74
C SER A 3 -14.95 0.52 -3.17
N PRO A 4 -14.24 -0.15 -2.26
CA PRO A 4 -13.29 0.51 -1.37
C PRO A 4 -11.84 0.41 -1.84
N THR A 5 -11.09 1.51 -1.65
CA THR A 5 -9.63 1.57 -1.61
C THR A 5 -9.04 0.46 -0.72
N SER A 6 -7.80 0.02 -0.97
CA SER A 6 -7.17 -0.88 -0.01
C SER A 6 -6.97 -0.15 1.31
N TYR A 7 -7.14 -0.90 2.38
CA TYR A 7 -6.98 -0.40 3.73
C TYR A 7 -5.91 -1.27 4.40
N ALA A 8 -5.01 -0.67 5.18
CA ALA A 8 -4.07 -1.42 5.97
C ALA A 8 -4.83 -2.24 7.04
N LYS A 9 -4.32 -3.42 7.42
CA LYS A 9 -4.91 -4.17 8.53
C LYS A 9 -4.88 -3.30 9.80
N GLY A 10 -6.03 -3.17 10.46
CA GLY A 10 -6.23 -2.27 11.58
C GLY A 10 -6.75 -0.87 11.22
N TYR A 11 -6.77 -0.46 9.94
CA TYR A 11 -7.33 0.82 9.51
C TYR A 11 -8.81 0.94 9.87
N VAL A 12 -9.26 2.15 10.25
CA VAL A 12 -10.56 2.39 10.90
C VAL A 12 -11.36 3.42 10.12
N ARG A 13 -12.66 3.15 9.89
CA ARG A 13 -13.57 4.07 9.18
C ARG A 13 -14.92 4.21 9.89
N TRP A 14 -15.51 5.39 9.77
CA TRP A 14 -16.92 5.63 10.10
C TRP A 14 -17.81 5.37 8.88
N THR A 15 -18.89 4.60 9.10
CA THR A 15 -19.93 4.36 8.10
C THR A 15 -21.02 5.43 8.17
N ALA A 16 -21.80 5.61 7.11
CA ALA A 16 -22.90 6.58 7.07
C ALA A 16 -23.98 6.38 8.15
N GLY A 17 -24.09 5.17 8.72
CA GLY A 17 -24.98 4.86 9.85
C GLY A 17 -24.32 5.05 11.23
N GLY A 18 -23.27 5.86 11.35
CA GLY A 18 -22.59 6.15 12.63
C GLY A 18 -21.77 4.99 13.22
N LYS A 19 -21.68 3.84 12.54
CA LYS A 19 -20.94 2.67 13.04
C LYS A 19 -19.47 2.73 12.65
N ARG A 20 -18.59 2.45 13.62
CA ARG A 20 -17.13 2.42 13.48
C ARG A 20 -16.66 1.00 13.16
N VAL A 21 -15.99 0.83 12.01
CA VAL A 21 -15.48 -0.45 11.49
C VAL A 21 -13.96 -0.43 11.40
N MET A 22 -13.32 -1.61 11.40
CA MET A 22 -11.88 -1.85 11.24
C MET A 22 -11.62 -2.90 10.15
N TRP A 23 -10.62 -2.67 9.32
CA TRP A 23 -10.21 -3.60 8.26
C TRP A 23 -9.31 -4.71 8.82
N ASP A 24 -9.62 -5.98 8.55
CA ASP A 24 -8.85 -7.13 9.08
C ASP A 24 -7.74 -7.64 8.14
N GLY A 25 -7.63 -7.05 6.95
CA GLY A 25 -6.77 -7.48 5.85
C GLY A 25 -7.56 -7.86 4.59
N CYS A 26 -8.78 -8.41 4.75
CA CYS A 26 -9.63 -8.85 3.64
C CYS A 26 -11.08 -8.35 3.73
N ARG A 27 -11.54 -7.90 4.91
CA ARG A 27 -12.91 -7.41 5.13
C ARG A 27 -12.99 -6.41 6.29
N TRP A 28 -14.09 -5.65 6.30
CA TRP A 28 -14.44 -4.73 7.36
C TRP A 28 -15.21 -5.43 8.50
N GLN A 29 -14.78 -5.25 9.75
CA GLN A 29 -15.45 -5.77 10.95
C GLN A 29 -15.85 -4.63 11.90
N GLN A 30 -16.97 -4.75 12.62
CA GLN A 30 -17.40 -3.75 13.61
C GLN A 30 -16.53 -3.80 14.86
N LEU A 31 -15.99 -2.64 15.29
CA LEU A 31 -15.00 -2.56 16.38
C LEU A 31 -15.56 -2.81 17.78
N CYS A 32 -16.76 -2.31 18.06
CA CYS A 32 -17.47 -2.54 19.31
C CYS A 32 -18.98 -2.38 19.08
N GLN A 33 -19.79 -3.10 19.86
CA GLN A 33 -21.24 -2.91 19.89
C GLN A 33 -21.68 -1.77 20.84
N ILE A 34 -20.76 -1.24 21.66
CA ILE A 34 -21.01 -0.12 22.57
C ILE A 34 -20.76 1.20 21.85
N GLU A 35 -21.81 1.98 21.70
CA GLU A 35 -21.78 3.32 21.15
C GLU A 35 -20.90 4.23 22.04
N LYS A 36 -20.04 5.08 21.44
CA LYS A 36 -19.03 5.92 22.11
C LYS A 36 -17.84 5.17 22.76
N CYS A 37 -17.54 3.93 22.37
CA CYS A 37 -16.26 3.28 22.71
C CYS A 37 -15.09 3.84 21.88
N PHE A 38 -14.18 4.59 22.52
CA PHE A 38 -13.05 5.22 21.82
C PHE A 38 -11.78 4.34 21.69
N GLN A 39 -11.50 3.44 22.65
CA GLN A 39 -10.27 2.65 22.68
C GLN A 39 -10.25 1.44 21.71
N ARG A 40 -9.06 1.13 21.20
CA ARG A 40 -8.72 0.01 20.29
C ARG A 40 -8.29 -1.20 21.13
N ASP A 41 -8.91 -2.37 20.93
CA ASP A 41 -8.39 -3.72 21.29
C ASP A 41 -9.49 -4.78 21.19
N GLN A 42 -9.73 -5.37 20.02
CA GLN A 42 -10.70 -6.48 19.92
C GLN A 42 -10.09 -7.82 20.31
N LYS A 43 -10.53 -8.38 21.44
CA LYS A 43 -10.31 -9.82 21.75
C LYS A 43 -11.63 -10.58 21.60
N SER A 44 -11.69 -11.43 20.58
CA SER A 44 -12.57 -12.60 20.34
C SER A 44 -14.10 -12.56 20.61
N GLN A 45 -14.67 -11.49 21.20
CA GLN A 45 -16.10 -11.40 21.57
C GLN A 45 -16.75 -10.04 21.23
N GLY A 46 -16.20 -9.30 20.27
CA GLY A 46 -16.84 -8.07 19.73
C GLY A 46 -16.88 -6.86 20.67
N VAL A 47 -16.16 -6.93 21.80
CA VAL A 47 -15.96 -5.83 22.77
C VAL A 47 -14.48 -5.56 22.97
N CYS A 48 -14.12 -4.32 23.34
CA CYS A 48 -12.73 -3.98 23.56
C CYS A 48 -12.21 -4.55 24.90
N LEU A 49 -10.88 -4.70 25.06
CA LEU A 49 -10.27 -5.25 26.28
C LEU A 49 -10.71 -4.52 27.57
N ARG A 50 -10.91 -3.20 27.51
CA ARG A 50 -11.45 -2.40 28.61
C ARG A 50 -12.88 -2.81 28.97
N HIS A 51 -13.82 -2.76 28.01
CA HIS A 51 -15.21 -3.15 28.25
C HIS A 51 -15.36 -4.64 28.60
N TYR A 52 -14.47 -5.50 28.11
CA TYR A 52 -14.41 -6.91 28.54
C TYR A 52 -14.09 -7.01 30.03
N ARG A 53 -13.08 -6.28 30.54
CA ARG A 53 -12.75 -6.22 31.98
C ARG A 53 -13.91 -5.64 32.79
N GLU A 54 -14.47 -4.51 32.37
CA GLU A 54 -15.63 -3.88 33.03
C GLU A 54 -16.86 -4.83 33.08
N GLN A 55 -17.09 -5.66 32.05
CA GLN A 55 -18.14 -6.67 32.06
C GLN A 55 -17.86 -7.84 33.02
N GLN A 56 -16.60 -8.25 33.19
CA GLN A 56 -16.24 -9.29 34.16
C GLN A 56 -16.33 -8.75 35.61
N GLU A 57 -15.89 -7.51 35.85
CA GLU A 57 -16.01 -6.85 37.16
C GLU A 57 -17.48 -6.61 37.56
N ASN A 58 -18.34 -6.23 36.61
CA ASN A 58 -19.78 -6.07 36.87
C ASN A 58 -20.51 -7.41 37.08
N LYS A 59 -19.97 -8.54 36.60
CA LYS A 59 -20.44 -9.88 36.95
C LYS A 59 -19.98 -10.34 38.34
N ALA A 60 -18.90 -9.76 38.87
CA ALA A 60 -18.30 -10.12 40.16
C ALA A 60 -18.87 -9.36 41.38
N LYS A 61 -19.69 -8.32 41.19
CA LYS A 61 -20.26 -7.52 42.30
C LYS A 61 -21.66 -7.99 42.71
N PRO A 62 -21.90 -8.34 43.99
CA PRO A 62 -23.23 -8.75 44.46
C PRO A 62 -24.20 -7.57 44.52
N LYS A 63 -25.45 -7.79 44.07
CA LYS A 63 -26.51 -6.77 44.02
C LYS A 63 -27.10 -6.47 45.41
N ASN A 64 -26.59 -5.46 46.10
CA ASN A 64 -27.28 -4.87 47.24
C ASN A 64 -28.20 -3.72 46.79
N LYS A 65 -29.52 -3.99 46.74
CA LYS A 65 -30.55 -2.94 46.66
C LYS A 65 -30.76 -2.33 48.06
N LYS A 66 -30.77 -1.00 48.17
CA LYS A 66 -31.44 -0.30 49.27
C LYS A 66 -32.63 0.51 48.75
N PHE A 67 -33.70 0.48 49.54
CA PHE A 67 -34.97 1.17 49.32
C PHE A 67 -34.81 2.70 49.35
N LYS A 68 -35.68 3.38 48.60
CA LYS A 68 -36.53 4.44 49.17
C LYS A 68 -37.97 4.22 48.72
N THR A 69 -38.88 4.36 49.68
CA THR A 69 -40.34 4.27 49.57
C THR A 69 -40.94 5.60 49.12
N GLU A 70 -42.11 5.56 48.48
CA GLU A 70 -43.25 6.38 48.88
C GLU A 70 -44.58 5.78 48.38
N ASP A 71 -45.63 5.90 49.19
CA ASP A 71 -46.87 5.12 49.08
C ASP A 71 -47.99 5.82 48.32
N LYS A 72 -48.92 5.00 47.76
CA LYS A 72 -50.38 5.17 48.04
C LYS A 72 -51.24 3.97 47.64
N ILE A 73 -51.35 3.02 48.58
CA ILE A 73 -52.58 2.37 49.08
C ILE A 73 -53.85 2.50 48.20
N LYS A 74 -54.38 1.36 47.71
CA LYS A 74 -55.70 0.78 48.08
C LYS A 74 -55.99 -0.56 47.36
N SER A 75 -56.08 -1.62 48.18
CA SER A 75 -57.15 -2.65 48.26
C SER A 75 -58.16 -2.79 47.10
N ASN A 76 -58.65 -3.99 46.70
CA ASN A 76 -58.68 -5.26 47.44
C ASN A 76 -58.95 -6.51 46.54
N LYS A 77 -58.48 -7.68 47.01
CA LYS A 77 -59.04 -9.06 46.90
C LYS A 77 -59.45 -9.73 45.55
N GLU A 78 -58.92 -10.96 45.39
CA GLU A 78 -59.53 -12.20 44.84
C GLU A 78 -59.86 -12.20 43.31
N THR A 79 -59.60 -13.25 42.50
CA THR A 79 -59.75 -14.70 42.75
C THR A 79 -58.87 -15.59 41.83
N LYS A 80 -58.74 -16.87 42.24
CA LYS A 80 -58.06 -18.08 41.69
C LYS A 80 -57.97 -18.36 40.15
N SER A 81 -56.91 -19.13 39.82
CA SER A 81 -56.83 -20.21 38.78
C SER A 81 -56.78 -19.78 37.28
N SER A 82 -56.25 -20.52 36.29
CA SER A 82 -55.72 -21.90 36.18
C SER A 82 -54.71 -22.01 34.99
N GLN A 83 -53.83 -23.04 34.97
CA GLN A 83 -53.51 -24.00 33.85
C GLN A 83 -53.36 -23.48 32.36
N ILE A 84 -52.64 -24.08 31.39
CA ILE A 84 -52.06 -25.44 31.20
C ILE A 84 -50.95 -25.42 30.09
N GLN A 85 -50.08 -26.44 30.13
CA GLN A 85 -49.31 -27.22 29.11
C GLN A 85 -49.58 -26.99 27.57
N LYS A 86 -48.77 -27.42 26.57
CA LYS A 86 -47.75 -28.51 26.34
C LYS A 86 -46.88 -28.15 25.08
N LYS A 87 -45.62 -28.63 24.92
CA LYS A 87 -45.10 -29.68 23.96
C LYS A 87 -45.73 -29.70 22.53
N THR A 88 -45.04 -29.98 21.41
CA THR A 88 -43.97 -30.99 21.14
C THR A 88 -43.19 -30.71 19.82
N SER A 89 -42.14 -31.50 19.54
CA SER A 89 -41.28 -31.51 18.34
C SER A 89 -41.75 -32.47 17.22
N ILE A 90 -41.18 -32.35 15.98
CA ILE A 90 -40.58 -33.44 15.15
C ILE A 90 -40.04 -32.93 13.78
N SER A 91 -39.11 -33.71 13.20
CA SER A 91 -38.28 -33.51 12.00
C SER A 91 -38.94 -33.92 10.66
N THR A 92 -38.50 -33.39 9.49
CA THR A 92 -37.85 -34.20 8.39
C THR A 92 -37.54 -33.49 7.05
N ARG A 93 -36.31 -33.73 6.55
CA ARG A 93 -35.89 -34.18 5.19
C ARG A 93 -36.21 -33.38 3.89
N SER A 94 -35.17 -32.70 3.39
CA SER A 94 -34.56 -32.77 2.03
C SER A 94 -35.42 -32.77 0.74
N ARG A 95 -35.07 -31.89 -0.22
CA ARG A 95 -34.93 -32.26 -1.64
C ARG A 95 -34.00 -31.34 -2.46
N ARG A 96 -33.52 -31.88 -3.58
CA ARG A 96 -32.54 -31.32 -4.56
C ARG A 96 -33.23 -31.27 -5.93
N ILE A 97 -33.08 -30.18 -6.70
CA ILE A 97 -33.50 -30.12 -8.11
C ILE A 97 -32.40 -29.45 -8.96
N LYS A 98 -32.18 -29.99 -10.17
CA LYS A 98 -31.41 -29.40 -11.28
C LYS A 98 -32.40 -28.94 -12.36
N SER A 99 -32.01 -27.99 -13.21
CA SER A 99 -32.46 -27.95 -14.61
C SER A 99 -31.52 -27.09 -15.48
N ASN A 100 -31.49 -27.41 -16.78
CA ASN A 100 -30.69 -26.76 -17.83
C ASN A 100 -31.60 -25.93 -18.76
N HIS A 101 -31.03 -25.01 -19.56
CA HIS A 101 -31.33 -24.62 -20.95
C HIS A 101 -30.54 -23.31 -21.24
N SER A 102 -29.75 -23.05 -22.29
CA SER A 102 -29.47 -23.61 -23.64
C SER A 102 -30.11 -22.86 -24.83
N LEU A 103 -29.23 -22.36 -25.71
CA LEU A 103 -29.36 -21.97 -27.15
C LEU A 103 -29.71 -20.53 -27.60
N ASN A 104 -28.74 -20.00 -28.37
CA ASN A 104 -28.82 -19.30 -29.68
C ASN A 104 -29.36 -17.87 -29.87
N GLY A 105 -28.59 -17.11 -30.65
CA GLY A 105 -28.97 -15.89 -31.38
C GLY A 105 -27.77 -15.36 -32.17
N SER A 106 -27.82 -15.39 -33.50
CA SER A 106 -26.72 -14.98 -34.40
C SER A 106 -27.23 -14.01 -35.46
N THR A 107 -26.45 -12.97 -35.78
CA THR A 107 -26.61 -12.23 -37.05
C THR A 107 -25.29 -11.58 -37.47
N LYS A 108 -24.99 -11.68 -38.77
CA LYS A 108 -23.92 -10.97 -39.51
C LYS A 108 -24.54 -9.89 -40.42
N VAL A 109 -23.69 -9.22 -41.22
CA VAL A 109 -23.92 -8.43 -42.47
C VAL A 109 -23.53 -6.95 -42.29
N SER A 110 -22.78 -6.27 -43.18
CA SER A 110 -21.77 -6.66 -44.21
C SER A 110 -21.03 -5.40 -44.74
N ASP A 111 -19.99 -5.58 -45.55
CA ASP A 111 -19.05 -4.57 -46.07
C ASP A 111 -19.53 -3.72 -47.28
N THR A 112 -18.76 -2.65 -47.60
CA THR A 112 -18.23 -2.20 -48.93
C THR A 112 -17.47 -0.87 -48.72
N ASP A 113 -16.27 -0.53 -49.22
CA ASP A 113 -15.42 -0.88 -50.40
C ASP A 113 -15.89 -0.22 -51.73
N ILE A 114 -15.08 0.42 -52.60
CA ILE A 114 -13.63 0.38 -52.94
C ILE A 114 -13.14 1.77 -53.51
N GLN A 115 -11.82 2.05 -53.68
CA GLN A 115 -11.15 2.41 -54.99
C GLN A 115 -9.78 3.18 -54.95
N ASN A 116 -8.91 2.84 -55.92
CA ASN A 116 -7.54 3.34 -56.20
C ASN A 116 -7.49 4.55 -57.17
N SER A 117 -6.31 5.19 -57.32
CA SER A 117 -5.75 5.57 -58.65
C SER A 117 -4.26 5.98 -58.61
N ASP A 118 -3.54 5.73 -59.72
CA ASP A 118 -2.11 6.00 -59.96
C ASP A 118 -1.83 7.41 -60.54
N ALA A 119 -0.57 7.89 -60.50
CA ALA A 119 0.23 8.24 -61.72
C ALA A 119 1.50 9.14 -61.49
N ASN A 120 2.63 8.69 -62.07
CA ASN A 120 3.63 9.40 -62.91
C ASN A 120 4.59 10.55 -62.45
N ILE A 121 5.91 10.30 -62.69
CA ILE A 121 6.91 11.07 -63.51
C ILE A 121 7.29 12.51 -63.03
N SER A 122 8.54 12.98 -62.95
CA SER A 122 9.75 12.85 -63.82
C SER A 122 11.09 13.24 -63.11
N ASP A 123 12.22 12.74 -63.66
CA ASP A 123 13.57 13.35 -63.86
C ASP A 123 14.32 14.20 -62.79
N SER A 124 15.65 14.40 -62.84
CA SER A 124 16.85 13.61 -63.27
C SER A 124 18.06 14.56 -63.23
N GLU A 125 19.10 14.34 -62.40
CA GLU A 125 20.43 14.99 -62.62
C GLU A 125 21.64 14.22 -62.01
N ILE A 126 22.04 13.16 -62.71
CA ILE A 126 23.40 12.94 -63.27
C ILE A 126 24.67 13.22 -62.40
N VAL A 127 25.22 12.14 -61.79
CA VAL A 127 26.63 11.61 -61.72
C VAL A 127 27.90 12.54 -61.65
N PRO A 128 29.11 12.10 -61.15
CA PRO A 128 29.66 10.72 -61.22
C PRO A 128 30.52 10.12 -60.08
N ALA A 129 30.25 8.83 -59.84
CA ALA A 129 31.17 7.68 -59.76
C ALA A 129 32.53 7.72 -59.02
N ARG A 130 32.73 6.74 -58.10
CA ARG A 130 33.70 5.64 -58.36
C ARG A 130 33.59 4.41 -57.43
N LYS A 131 33.68 3.24 -58.08
CA LYS A 131 34.25 1.93 -57.64
C LYS A 131 33.57 1.15 -56.49
N SER A 132 33.03 0.02 -56.91
CA SER A 132 32.71 -1.18 -56.14
C SER A 132 33.91 -1.81 -55.41
N SER A 133 33.68 -2.28 -54.18
CA SER A 133 34.38 -3.42 -53.60
C SER A 133 33.41 -4.22 -52.72
N THR A 134 33.12 -5.46 -53.11
CA THR A 134 32.32 -6.41 -52.35
C THR A 134 33.06 -6.86 -51.09
N SER A 135 32.43 -6.70 -49.92
CA SER A 135 32.86 -7.38 -48.70
C SER A 135 31.64 -7.89 -47.93
N ASN A 136 31.55 -9.21 -47.78
CA ASN A 136 30.51 -9.87 -46.99
C ASN A 136 30.61 -9.42 -45.53
N THR A 137 29.66 -8.61 -45.07
CA THR A 137 29.56 -8.27 -43.64
C THR A 137 28.54 -9.19 -42.99
N SER A 138 29.05 -10.23 -42.32
CA SER A 138 28.30 -11.09 -41.42
C SER A 138 27.46 -10.24 -40.45
N PRO A 139 26.24 -10.67 -40.04
CA PRO A 139 25.44 -9.90 -39.10
C PRO A 139 26.23 -9.73 -37.80
N SER A 140 26.58 -8.48 -37.49
CA SER A 140 27.30 -8.13 -36.28
C SER A 140 26.46 -8.57 -35.09
N LYS A 141 26.91 -9.62 -34.39
CA LYS A 141 26.34 -10.00 -33.10
C LYS A 141 26.51 -8.81 -32.18
N SER A 142 25.42 -8.08 -31.95
CA SER A 142 25.37 -7.08 -30.92
C SER A 142 25.61 -7.81 -29.60
N HIS A 143 26.82 -7.66 -29.06
CA HIS A 143 27.14 -8.05 -27.71
C HIS A 143 26.34 -7.13 -26.78
N LYS A 144 25.06 -7.42 -26.62
CA LYS A 144 24.29 -6.99 -25.45
C LYS A 144 25.07 -7.52 -24.27
N SER A 145 25.77 -6.63 -23.57
CA SER A 145 26.35 -6.97 -22.27
C SER A 145 25.20 -7.54 -21.44
N SER A 146 25.34 -8.80 -21.02
CA SER A 146 24.31 -9.46 -20.24
C SER A 146 24.18 -8.70 -18.93
N ARG A 147 23.17 -7.81 -18.82
CA ARG A 147 22.89 -7.08 -17.57
C ARG A 147 22.75 -8.14 -16.48
N LYS A 148 23.60 -8.04 -15.45
CA LYS A 148 23.53 -8.93 -14.31
C LYS A 148 22.25 -8.64 -13.55
N LEU A 149 21.23 -9.48 -13.74
CA LEU A 149 19.96 -9.36 -13.04
C LEU A 149 20.16 -9.80 -11.58
N VAL A 150 19.85 -8.89 -10.65
CA VAL A 150 19.75 -9.14 -9.21
C VAL A 150 18.32 -8.80 -8.80
N LEU A 151 17.55 -9.82 -8.41
CA LEU A 151 16.14 -9.72 -8.07
C LEU A 151 15.95 -9.77 -6.56
N VAL A 152 14.93 -9.07 -6.06
CA VAL A 152 14.41 -9.23 -4.70
C VAL A 152 12.90 -9.42 -4.78
N CYS A 153 12.33 -10.32 -3.97
CA CYS A 153 10.88 -10.57 -3.95
C CYS A 153 10.16 -9.84 -2.80
N SER A 154 8.97 -9.32 -3.08
CA SER A 154 8.06 -8.66 -2.12
C SER A 154 6.64 -9.26 -2.20
N SER A 155 6.12 -9.73 -1.06
CA SER A 155 4.76 -10.27 -0.89
C SER A 155 4.34 -11.44 -1.81
N LEU A 156 5.29 -12.12 -2.47
CA LEU A 156 5.01 -13.30 -3.30
C LEU A 156 4.64 -14.52 -2.45
N SER A 157 3.71 -15.34 -2.96
CA SER A 157 3.41 -16.66 -2.41
C SER A 157 4.54 -17.66 -2.67
N ARG A 158 4.55 -18.80 -1.95
CA ARG A 158 5.58 -19.85 -2.13
C ARG A 158 5.65 -20.37 -3.57
N GLN A 159 4.51 -20.53 -4.25
CA GLN A 159 4.47 -20.99 -5.64
C GLN A 159 5.13 -19.97 -6.58
N GLN A 160 4.84 -18.68 -6.38
CA GLN A 160 5.45 -17.59 -7.16
C GLN A 160 6.96 -17.50 -6.90
N LEU A 161 7.41 -17.65 -5.64
CA LEU A 161 8.83 -17.70 -5.31
C LEU A 161 9.57 -18.82 -6.05
N SER A 162 9.00 -20.02 -6.13
CA SER A 162 9.58 -21.12 -6.92
C SER A 162 9.61 -20.85 -8.44
N GLN A 163 8.70 -20.02 -8.97
CA GLN A 163 8.82 -19.55 -10.35
C GLN A 163 9.95 -18.52 -10.52
N VAL A 164 10.19 -17.64 -9.53
CA VAL A 164 11.35 -16.74 -9.55
C VAL A 164 12.67 -17.52 -9.46
N GLU A 165 12.75 -18.58 -8.67
CA GLU A 165 13.92 -19.48 -8.61
C GLU A 165 14.20 -20.16 -9.97
N LEU A 166 13.13 -20.62 -10.65
CA LEU A 166 13.21 -21.16 -12.01
C LEU A 166 13.67 -20.10 -13.02
N PHE A 167 13.15 -18.87 -12.94
CA PHE A 167 13.56 -17.74 -13.76
C PHE A 167 15.05 -17.41 -13.55
N CYS A 168 15.50 -17.34 -12.30
CA CYS A 168 16.91 -17.08 -11.98
C CYS A 168 17.84 -18.14 -12.60
N THR A 169 17.43 -19.41 -12.53
CA THR A 169 18.15 -20.52 -13.19
C THR A 169 18.15 -20.37 -14.71
N ARG A 170 16.99 -20.04 -15.32
CA ARG A 170 16.80 -19.97 -16.78
C ARG A 170 17.52 -18.80 -17.45
N PHE A 171 17.64 -17.66 -16.77
CA PHE A 171 18.17 -16.41 -17.29
C PHE A 171 19.45 -15.94 -16.57
N SER A 172 20.06 -16.80 -15.74
CA SER A 172 21.27 -16.51 -14.96
C SER A 172 21.17 -15.26 -14.07
N ALA A 173 19.97 -15.02 -13.51
CA ALA A 173 19.75 -13.97 -12.53
C ALA A 173 20.09 -14.46 -11.11
N GLN A 174 20.36 -13.52 -10.20
CA GLN A 174 20.61 -13.77 -8.79
C GLN A 174 19.39 -13.35 -7.96
N LEU A 175 19.09 -14.08 -6.90
CA LEU A 175 18.03 -13.74 -5.94
C LEU A 175 18.68 -13.24 -4.64
N SER A 176 18.26 -12.07 -4.16
CA SER A 176 18.66 -11.50 -2.88
C SER A 176 17.46 -11.41 -1.92
N ASN A 177 17.75 -11.48 -0.63
CA ASN A 177 16.76 -11.34 0.43
C ASN A 177 16.51 -9.87 0.81
N GLN A 178 17.50 -8.99 0.60
CA GLN A 178 17.48 -7.58 0.97
C GLN A 178 17.59 -6.69 -0.27
N VAL A 179 17.01 -5.49 -0.17
CA VAL A 179 17.15 -4.45 -1.21
C VAL A 179 18.37 -3.60 -0.87
N ASP A 180 19.31 -3.53 -1.80
CA ASP A 180 20.58 -2.81 -1.69
C ASP A 180 20.97 -2.19 -3.05
N GLU A 181 22.08 -1.45 -3.09
CA GLU A 181 22.62 -0.80 -4.30
C GLU A 181 22.95 -1.77 -5.45
N THR A 182 23.09 -3.07 -5.17
CA THR A 182 23.35 -4.10 -6.20
C THR A 182 22.06 -4.68 -6.81
N THR A 183 20.93 -4.45 -6.14
CA THR A 183 19.62 -4.90 -6.59
C THR A 183 19.20 -4.13 -7.84
N THR A 184 18.65 -4.85 -8.81
CA THR A 184 18.21 -4.28 -10.10
C THR A 184 16.69 -4.23 -10.23
N HIS A 185 16.00 -5.20 -9.65
CA HIS A 185 14.55 -5.36 -9.75
C HIS A 185 13.96 -5.84 -8.42
N LEU A 186 12.90 -5.19 -7.98
CA LEU A 186 11.98 -5.70 -6.99
C LEU A 186 10.79 -6.35 -7.71
N ILE A 187 10.64 -7.66 -7.57
CA ILE A 187 9.47 -8.40 -8.03
C ILE A 187 8.38 -8.30 -6.95
N ALA A 188 7.33 -7.54 -7.25
CA ALA A 188 6.21 -7.33 -6.35
C ALA A 188 5.02 -8.26 -6.68
N SER A 189 4.34 -8.73 -5.64
CA SER A 189 2.99 -9.25 -5.79
C SER A 189 2.04 -8.11 -6.18
N GLU A 190 1.36 -8.29 -7.30
CA GLU A 190 0.38 -7.35 -7.84
C GLU A 190 -1.02 -7.93 -7.80
N VAL A 191 -2.01 -7.05 -7.78
CA VAL A 191 -3.43 -7.41 -7.94
C VAL A 191 -3.86 -7.06 -9.37
N GLU A 192 -5.01 -6.43 -9.56
CA GLU A 192 -5.43 -5.94 -10.88
C GLU A 192 -4.69 -4.64 -11.24
N GLN A 193 -4.53 -4.38 -12.55
CA GLN A 193 -4.07 -3.09 -13.11
C GLN A 193 -2.64 -2.64 -12.70
N ARG A 194 -1.72 -3.58 -12.43
CA ARG A 194 -0.32 -3.32 -12.01
C ARG A 194 -0.24 -2.45 -10.74
N ILE A 195 -1.09 -2.78 -9.76
CA ILE A 195 -1.10 -2.17 -8.43
C ILE A 195 -0.51 -3.14 -7.40
N CYS A 196 0.38 -2.68 -6.53
CA CYS A 196 0.96 -3.50 -5.45
C CYS A 196 0.57 -3.00 -4.05
N CYS A 197 0.86 -3.81 -3.03
CA CYS A 197 0.88 -3.34 -1.65
C CYS A 197 2.21 -2.65 -1.35
N LEU A 198 2.19 -1.52 -0.63
CA LEU A 198 3.42 -0.93 -0.10
C LEU A 198 4.00 -1.84 0.98
N THR A 199 5.28 -2.17 0.84
CA THR A 199 6.07 -2.87 1.85
C THR A 199 7.38 -2.12 2.02
N LYS A 200 8.07 -2.31 3.15
CA LYS A 200 9.43 -1.79 3.35
C LYS A 200 10.35 -1.98 2.15
N LYS A 201 10.28 -3.13 1.46
CA LYS A 201 11.09 -3.39 0.26
C LYS A 201 10.75 -2.48 -0.92
N VAL A 202 9.47 -2.11 -1.10
CA VAL A 202 9.02 -1.16 -2.13
C VAL A 202 9.64 0.22 -1.87
N PHE A 203 9.55 0.74 -0.64
CA PHE A 203 10.16 2.02 -0.27
C PHE A 203 11.68 2.04 -0.51
N PHE A 204 12.40 0.98 -0.14
CA PHE A 204 13.83 0.88 -0.44
C PHE A 204 14.12 0.80 -1.93
N ALA A 205 13.37 0.01 -2.72
CA ALA A 205 13.59 -0.08 -4.16
C ALA A 205 13.37 1.26 -4.88
N VAL A 206 12.34 2.01 -4.46
CA VAL A 206 12.08 3.39 -4.91
C VAL A 206 13.22 4.34 -4.52
N ALA A 207 13.70 4.26 -3.27
CA ALA A 207 14.82 5.08 -2.79
C ALA A 207 16.16 4.77 -3.48
N TYR A 208 16.34 3.55 -4.01
CA TYR A 208 17.49 3.16 -4.83
C TYR A 208 17.25 3.29 -6.35
N HIS A 209 16.12 3.88 -6.79
CA HIS A 209 15.78 4.09 -8.21
C HIS A 209 15.69 2.79 -9.05
N GLN A 210 15.25 1.69 -8.43
CA GLN A 210 15.21 0.35 -9.02
C GLN A 210 13.88 0.09 -9.74
N TYR A 211 13.88 -0.90 -10.65
CA TYR A 211 12.63 -1.39 -11.23
C TYR A 211 11.75 -2.02 -10.14
N VAL A 212 10.56 -1.47 -9.92
CA VAL A 212 9.50 -2.14 -9.16
C VAL A 212 8.51 -2.71 -10.17
N ILE A 213 8.56 -4.02 -10.36
CA ILE A 213 7.83 -4.70 -11.44
C ILE A 213 6.93 -5.81 -10.90
N GLY A 214 5.82 -6.00 -11.59
CA GLY A 214 4.84 -7.04 -11.34
C GLY A 214 5.38 -8.45 -11.58
N TYR A 215 4.92 -9.39 -10.77
CA TYR A 215 5.24 -10.80 -10.92
C TYR A 215 4.84 -11.38 -12.29
N GLN A 216 3.87 -10.80 -13.00
CA GLN A 216 3.51 -11.20 -14.37
C GLN A 216 4.71 -11.18 -15.34
N TRP A 217 5.71 -10.32 -15.13
CA TRP A 217 6.94 -10.31 -15.93
C TRP A 217 7.69 -11.65 -15.87
N ILE A 218 7.76 -12.26 -14.68
CA ILE A 218 8.44 -13.55 -14.46
C ILE A 218 7.71 -14.66 -15.22
N GLU A 219 6.38 -14.72 -15.12
CA GLU A 219 5.56 -15.73 -15.79
C GLU A 219 5.63 -15.64 -17.31
N GLU A 220 5.55 -14.42 -17.85
CA GLU A 220 5.63 -14.22 -19.29
C GLU A 220 7.03 -14.45 -19.84
N CYS A 221 8.09 -14.06 -19.12
CA CYS A 221 9.46 -14.37 -19.54
C CYS A 221 9.72 -15.88 -19.57
N LEU A 222 9.25 -16.62 -18.56
CA LEU A 222 9.33 -18.08 -18.53
C LEU A 222 8.53 -18.72 -19.68
N THR A 223 7.30 -18.26 -19.90
CA THR A 223 6.40 -18.79 -20.95
C THR A 223 6.94 -18.53 -22.35
N LYS A 224 7.41 -17.30 -22.63
CA LYS A 224 7.98 -16.91 -23.94
C LYS A 224 9.46 -17.31 -24.08
N GLN A 225 10.07 -17.87 -23.02
CA GLN A 225 11.46 -18.30 -22.94
C GLN A 225 12.50 -17.22 -23.31
N THR A 226 12.17 -15.95 -23.09
CA THR A 226 13.00 -14.78 -23.37
C THR A 226 12.83 -13.74 -22.28
N LEU A 227 13.87 -12.93 -22.03
CA LEU A 227 13.71 -11.71 -21.26
C LEU A 227 12.86 -10.72 -22.07
N LEU A 228 11.82 -10.18 -21.43
CA LEU A 228 10.89 -9.19 -21.98
C LEU A 228 11.24 -7.80 -21.44
N ASN A 229 10.85 -6.74 -22.17
CA ASN A 229 10.97 -5.37 -21.68
C ASN A 229 10.21 -5.22 -20.35
N GLU A 230 10.93 -4.74 -19.34
CA GLU A 230 10.52 -4.59 -17.95
C GLU A 230 9.42 -3.51 -17.76
N GLU A 231 9.44 -2.44 -18.59
CA GLU A 231 8.58 -1.25 -18.47
C GLU A 231 7.08 -1.57 -18.65
N SER A 232 6.76 -2.57 -19.48
CA SER A 232 5.38 -3.05 -19.68
C SER A 232 4.77 -3.69 -18.44
N TYR A 233 5.61 -4.04 -17.45
CA TYR A 233 5.25 -4.72 -16.21
C TYR A 233 5.60 -3.90 -14.97
N GLU A 234 6.08 -2.66 -15.11
CA GLU A 234 6.30 -1.77 -13.96
C GLU A 234 5.00 -1.54 -13.19
N ILE A 235 5.10 -1.54 -11.87
CA ILE A 235 3.99 -1.22 -10.98
C ILE A 235 3.62 0.26 -11.17
N LEU A 236 2.38 0.48 -11.56
CA LEU A 236 1.84 1.82 -11.85
C LEU A 236 1.42 2.54 -10.56
N GLY A 237 1.22 1.84 -9.46
CA GLY A 237 0.98 2.48 -8.17
C GLY A 237 0.65 1.51 -7.05
N ASP A 238 0.23 2.06 -5.92
CA ASP A 238 -0.26 1.30 -4.79
C ASP A 238 -1.75 1.52 -4.52
N ALA A 239 -2.33 0.64 -3.70
CA ALA A 239 -3.76 0.66 -3.43
C ALA A 239 -4.16 1.53 -2.20
N SER A 240 -3.24 2.28 -1.61
CA SER A 240 -3.43 3.14 -0.42
C SER A 240 -3.49 4.63 -0.75
N LEU A 241 -2.63 5.15 -1.65
CA LEU A 241 -2.54 6.59 -1.95
C LEU A 241 -3.41 7.03 -3.14
N SER A 242 -3.40 6.27 -4.23
CA SER A 242 -4.39 6.31 -5.33
C SER A 242 -4.00 5.29 -6.41
N SER A 243 -4.96 4.74 -7.14
CA SER A 243 -4.64 3.81 -8.23
C SER A 243 -3.91 4.53 -9.37
N GLN A 244 -2.70 4.05 -9.71
CA GLN A 244 -1.88 4.43 -10.88
C GLN A 244 -1.21 5.83 -10.83
N HIS A 245 -0.60 6.21 -9.70
CA HIS A 245 0.16 7.46 -9.53
C HIS A 245 1.55 7.50 -10.20
N ASN A 246 2.05 6.38 -10.74
CA ASN A 246 3.34 6.20 -11.45
C ASN A 246 4.61 6.59 -10.66
N GLY A 247 4.54 6.73 -9.34
CA GLY A 247 5.65 7.22 -8.53
C GLY A 247 6.89 6.30 -8.53
N MET A 248 6.66 4.99 -8.52
CA MET A 248 7.73 3.99 -8.70
C MET A 248 8.46 4.16 -10.04
N ASN A 249 7.73 4.38 -11.14
CA ASN A 249 8.31 4.69 -12.45
C ASN A 249 9.08 6.03 -12.45
N ARG A 250 8.49 7.09 -11.88
CA ARG A 250 9.16 8.39 -11.71
C ARG A 250 10.50 8.25 -10.98
N SER A 251 10.53 7.41 -9.93
CA SER A 251 11.74 7.17 -9.13
C SER A 251 12.91 6.60 -9.92
N ARG A 252 12.61 5.70 -10.86
CA ARG A 252 13.59 5.12 -11.76
C ARG A 252 14.03 6.11 -12.82
N LEU A 253 13.10 6.87 -13.41
CA LEU A 253 13.42 7.74 -14.56
C LEU A 253 14.19 9.00 -14.19
N ILE A 254 13.94 9.58 -13.03
CA ILE A 254 14.56 10.85 -12.61
C ILE A 254 16.01 10.66 -12.14
N HIS A 255 16.33 9.51 -11.52
CA HIS A 255 17.67 9.15 -11.02
C HIS A 255 18.35 10.16 -10.05
N GLU A 256 17.66 11.22 -9.64
CA GLU A 256 18.10 12.20 -8.63
C GLU A 256 17.22 12.13 -7.37
N PRO A 257 17.79 12.00 -6.16
CA PRO A 257 17.02 11.88 -4.93
C PRO A 257 16.01 13.03 -4.70
N ILE A 258 14.77 12.68 -4.31
CA ILE A 258 13.61 13.59 -4.28
C ILE A 258 13.77 14.87 -3.46
N PHE A 259 14.54 14.84 -2.37
CA PHE A 259 14.76 15.99 -1.50
C PHE A 259 16.07 16.72 -1.79
N LYS A 260 16.87 16.27 -2.78
CA LYS A 260 18.18 16.90 -3.13
C LYS A 260 18.06 18.39 -3.49
N SER A 261 16.95 18.79 -4.10
CA SER A 261 16.65 20.19 -4.46
C SER A 261 15.94 20.99 -3.36
N TYR A 262 15.68 20.37 -2.21
CA TYR A 262 14.99 20.97 -1.07
C TYR A 262 15.99 21.20 0.06
N SER A 263 16.00 22.40 0.63
CA SER A 263 16.78 22.72 1.84
C SER A 263 16.11 22.13 3.09
N TYR A 264 15.95 20.81 3.13
CA TYR A 264 15.27 20.07 4.20
C TYR A 264 16.28 19.25 5.03
N ALA A 265 16.21 19.41 6.35
CA ALA A 265 16.82 18.51 7.31
C ALA A 265 15.72 17.72 8.01
N ILE A 266 15.77 16.39 7.95
CA ILE A 266 14.73 15.51 8.49
C ILE A 266 15.26 14.82 9.74
N ALA A 267 14.58 15.03 10.86
CA ALA A 267 14.76 14.25 12.09
C ALA A 267 13.71 13.14 12.16
N VAL A 268 14.12 11.96 12.64
CA VAL A 268 13.21 10.85 12.94
C VAL A 268 13.04 10.78 14.45
N GLU A 269 11.82 10.89 14.98
CA GLU A 269 11.52 10.81 16.42
C GLU A 269 10.28 9.91 16.71
N CYS A 270 9.94 8.99 15.79
CA CYS A 270 8.96 7.93 16.00
C CYS A 270 9.32 7.07 17.25
N SER A 271 8.41 7.02 18.23
CA SER A 271 8.62 6.31 19.50
C SER A 271 8.21 4.83 19.46
N ILE A 272 7.31 4.43 18.55
CA ILE A 272 6.73 3.06 18.49
C ILE A 272 7.09 2.34 17.18
N GLY A 273 7.94 2.97 16.36
CA GLY A 273 8.29 2.49 15.02
C GLY A 273 7.24 2.95 14.01
N CYS A 274 7.69 3.77 13.06
CA CYS A 274 6.80 4.52 12.18
C CYS A 274 5.87 3.57 11.39
N GLN A 275 4.63 4.01 11.17
CA GLN A 275 3.57 3.25 10.50
C GLN A 275 3.29 1.87 11.15
N GLN A 276 3.03 1.85 12.46
CA GLN A 276 2.72 0.65 13.26
C GLN A 276 3.86 -0.40 13.28
N GLY A 277 5.11 0.06 13.30
CA GLY A 277 6.29 -0.79 13.35
C GLY A 277 6.72 -1.39 12.00
N MET A 278 6.32 -0.81 10.86
CA MET A 278 6.80 -1.28 9.56
C MET A 278 8.29 -0.97 9.34
N PHE A 279 8.78 0.12 9.93
CA PHE A 279 10.17 0.54 9.91
C PHE A 279 10.76 0.61 11.32
N THR A 280 12.03 0.21 11.46
CA THR A 280 12.84 0.68 12.59
C THR A 280 13.27 2.13 12.37
N ARG A 281 13.74 2.80 13.43
CA ARG A 281 14.33 4.14 13.32
C ARG A 281 15.47 4.17 12.29
N GLN A 282 16.41 3.23 12.37
CA GLN A 282 17.57 3.15 11.48
C GLN A 282 17.17 2.92 10.01
N GLU A 283 16.09 2.18 9.76
CA GLU A 283 15.58 1.96 8.40
C GLU A 283 14.99 3.24 7.81
N LEU A 284 14.24 4.02 8.61
CA LEU A 284 13.72 5.30 8.14
C LEU A 284 14.83 6.36 8.00
N GLU A 285 15.80 6.40 8.93
CA GLU A 285 16.98 7.25 8.83
C GLU A 285 17.80 6.94 7.56
N LYS A 286 17.93 5.66 7.17
CA LYS A 286 18.56 5.28 5.89
C LYS A 286 17.72 5.71 4.68
N LEU A 287 16.39 5.62 4.73
CA LEU A 287 15.54 6.15 3.65
C LEU A 287 15.69 7.68 3.52
N VAL A 288 15.77 8.42 4.63
CA VAL A 288 16.03 9.87 4.64
C VAL A 288 17.34 10.18 3.91
N GLN A 289 18.43 9.47 4.24
CA GLN A 289 19.72 9.63 3.55
C GLN A 289 19.63 9.32 2.05
N LEU A 290 19.00 8.21 1.67
CA LEU A 290 18.82 7.82 0.25
C LEU A 290 17.96 8.81 -0.53
N SER A 291 17.00 9.46 0.14
CA SER A 291 16.12 10.46 -0.45
C SER A 291 16.79 11.83 -0.72
N GLY A 292 18.04 12.02 -0.28
CA GLY A 292 18.83 13.22 -0.50
C GLY A 292 18.59 14.36 0.48
N ALA A 293 17.74 14.16 1.50
CA ALA A 293 17.57 15.08 2.60
C ALA A 293 18.74 14.97 3.60
N ILE A 294 19.02 16.05 4.33
CA ILE A 294 19.98 16.01 5.45
C ILE A 294 19.34 15.21 6.59
N LEU A 295 19.97 14.13 7.04
CA LEU A 295 19.53 13.44 8.25
C LEU A 295 19.97 14.23 9.49
N LEU A 296 19.01 14.80 10.22
CA LEU A 296 19.29 15.61 11.41
C LEU A 296 19.53 14.73 12.64
N GLN A 297 20.72 14.84 13.23
CA GLN A 297 21.13 14.18 14.45
C GLN A 297 21.82 15.18 15.39
N GLU A 298 22.00 14.84 16.66
CA GLU A 298 22.55 15.77 17.66
C GLU A 298 23.93 16.33 17.27
N HIS A 299 24.76 15.54 16.60
CA HIS A 299 26.12 15.92 16.22
C HIS A 299 26.22 16.90 15.01
N ASN A 300 25.15 17.09 14.23
CA ASN A 300 25.17 17.95 13.03
C ASN A 300 24.20 19.14 13.10
N ARG A 301 23.61 19.39 14.27
CA ARG A 301 22.68 20.54 14.50
C ARG A 301 23.33 21.89 14.26
N GLU A 302 24.57 22.07 14.73
CA GLU A 302 25.30 23.35 14.65
C GLU A 302 25.79 23.67 13.23
N GLU A 303 25.83 22.68 12.34
CA GLU A 303 26.25 22.81 10.95
C GLU A 303 25.09 23.17 9.99
N LEU A 304 23.84 23.20 10.48
CA LEU A 304 22.68 23.54 9.65
C LEU A 304 22.66 25.02 9.27
N ASP A 305 22.49 25.31 7.98
CA ASP A 305 22.20 26.66 7.51
C ASP A 305 20.84 27.14 8.05
N ASN A 306 20.75 28.41 8.46
CA ASN A 306 19.55 28.99 9.07
C ASN A 306 18.30 28.96 8.14
N ASN A 307 18.48 28.92 6.82
CA ASN A 307 17.37 28.83 5.85
C ASN A 307 16.88 27.39 5.64
N THR A 308 17.57 26.40 6.22
CA THR A 308 17.17 24.99 6.15
C THR A 308 15.87 24.82 6.95
N THR A 309 14.87 24.19 6.34
CA THR A 309 13.63 23.81 7.02
C THR A 309 13.82 22.45 7.69
N ILE A 310 13.49 22.35 8.98
CA ILE A 310 13.56 21.12 9.74
C ILE A 310 12.19 20.43 9.68
N ILE A 311 12.18 19.16 9.28
CA ILE A 311 11.01 18.29 9.32
C ILE A 311 11.25 17.23 10.40
N VAL A 312 10.40 17.16 11.43
CA VAL A 312 10.48 16.17 12.51
C VAL A 312 9.39 15.13 12.29
N LEU A 313 9.77 13.90 11.95
CA LEU A 313 8.85 12.77 11.75
C LEU A 313 8.53 12.13 13.11
N CYS A 314 7.30 12.25 13.59
CA CYS A 314 6.90 11.74 14.91
C CYS A 314 5.48 11.16 14.92
N ASP A 315 5.27 10.12 15.74
CA ASP A 315 4.02 9.34 15.78
C ASP A 315 2.93 9.97 16.67
N ASP A 316 3.30 10.89 17.58
CA ASP A 316 2.40 11.57 18.51
C ASP A 316 2.87 12.98 18.89
N ASP A 317 2.05 13.68 19.69
CA ASP A 317 2.31 15.01 20.23
C ASP A 317 3.17 14.98 21.51
N ASP A 318 4.21 14.14 21.58
CA ASP A 318 5.11 14.11 22.75
C ASP A 318 5.81 15.47 22.91
N LYS A 319 5.47 16.16 24.00
CA LYS A 319 6.02 17.47 24.36
C LYS A 319 7.54 17.44 24.50
N MET A 320 8.14 16.29 24.86
CA MET A 320 9.59 16.15 24.91
C MET A 320 10.22 16.31 23.52
N VAL A 321 9.62 15.71 22.48
CA VAL A 321 10.07 15.84 21.09
C VAL A 321 9.97 17.29 20.61
N VAL A 322 8.87 17.98 20.91
CA VAL A 322 8.70 19.40 20.58
C VAL A 322 9.79 20.25 21.22
N THR A 323 10.02 20.10 22.53
CA THR A 323 11.05 20.91 23.22
C THR A 323 12.48 20.65 22.75
N LYS A 324 12.75 19.50 22.11
CA LYS A 324 14.10 19.06 21.70
C LYS A 324 14.71 19.92 20.58
N TYR A 325 13.94 20.76 19.90
CA TYR A 325 14.42 21.57 18.76
C TYR A 325 14.14 23.07 18.91
N ASN A 326 13.57 23.52 20.04
CA ASN A 326 13.18 24.92 20.28
C ASN A 326 14.36 25.90 20.37
N ASP A 327 15.58 25.39 20.52
CA ASP A 327 16.84 26.13 20.50
C ASP A 327 17.29 26.54 19.08
N LEU A 328 16.77 25.85 18.06
CA LEU A 328 17.14 26.09 16.66
C LEU A 328 16.31 27.24 16.07
N LYS A 329 16.98 28.12 15.33
CA LYS A 329 16.35 29.29 14.67
C LYS A 329 15.64 28.95 13.36
N ASN A 330 15.84 27.73 12.89
CA ASN A 330 15.27 27.19 11.65
C ASN A 330 13.75 27.16 11.70
N LYS A 331 13.12 27.10 10.52
CA LYS A 331 11.69 26.81 10.42
C LYS A 331 11.47 25.32 10.71
N ILE A 332 10.63 24.97 11.68
CA ILE A 332 10.41 23.59 12.13
C ILE A 332 8.97 23.16 11.82
N TYR A 333 8.81 21.95 11.29
CA TYR A 333 7.52 21.28 11.12
C TYR A 333 7.57 19.86 11.69
N TYR A 334 6.73 19.58 12.68
CA TYR A 334 6.47 18.22 13.18
C TYR A 334 5.33 17.58 12.36
N VAL A 335 5.59 16.42 11.76
CA VAL A 335 4.62 15.77 10.88
C VAL A 335 4.58 14.28 11.16
N ILE A 336 3.44 13.66 10.86
CA ILE A 336 3.34 12.20 10.86
C ILE A 336 4.28 11.60 9.78
N PRO A 337 4.85 10.40 9.99
CA PRO A 337 5.83 9.82 9.06
C PRO A 337 5.31 9.60 7.64
N GLU A 338 4.00 9.49 7.46
CA GLU A 338 3.31 9.43 6.17
C GLU A 338 3.70 10.60 5.24
N PHE A 339 4.02 11.80 5.75
CA PHE A 339 4.54 12.91 4.91
C PHE A 339 5.74 12.47 4.06
N PHE A 340 6.71 11.83 4.71
CA PHE A 340 7.95 11.39 4.08
C PHE A 340 7.72 10.14 3.22
N LEU A 341 6.93 9.19 3.73
CA LEU A 341 6.66 7.93 3.05
C LEU A 341 5.85 8.13 1.76
N ASP A 342 4.80 8.96 1.81
CA ASP A 342 3.99 9.30 0.64
C ASP A 342 4.84 10.08 -0.37
N SER A 343 5.63 11.06 0.09
CA SER A 343 6.58 11.78 -0.77
C SER A 343 7.55 10.85 -1.50
N LEU A 344 8.03 9.80 -0.82
CA LEU A 344 8.95 8.82 -1.37
C LEU A 344 8.28 7.93 -2.42
N VAL A 345 7.14 7.32 -2.11
CA VAL A 345 6.43 6.38 -3.03
C VAL A 345 5.77 7.08 -4.20
N LEU A 346 5.21 8.27 -3.99
CA LEU A 346 4.75 9.12 -5.09
C LEU A 346 5.95 9.66 -5.89
N TYR A 347 7.12 9.74 -5.27
CA TYR A 347 8.34 10.36 -5.82
C TYR A 347 8.12 11.82 -6.20
N GLU A 348 7.49 12.55 -5.28
CA GLU A 348 7.06 13.94 -5.40
C GLU A 348 6.85 14.47 -3.97
N VAL A 349 7.57 15.54 -3.59
CA VAL A 349 7.48 16.08 -2.23
C VAL A 349 6.07 16.61 -1.97
N GLN A 350 5.38 15.99 -1.00
CA GLN A 350 4.01 16.32 -0.66
C GLN A 350 3.92 17.69 0.06
N PRO A 351 2.75 18.35 0.02
CA PRO A 351 2.52 19.51 0.87
C PRO A 351 2.55 19.09 2.35
N ILE A 352 3.26 19.84 3.19
CA ILE A 352 3.29 19.62 4.65
C ILE A 352 1.88 19.69 5.26
N LYS A 353 1.05 20.60 4.72
CA LYS A 353 -0.33 20.80 5.15
C LYS A 353 -1.16 19.52 5.02
N GLY A 354 -1.69 19.05 6.15
CA GLY A 354 -2.47 17.81 6.25
C GLY A 354 -1.71 16.62 6.83
N TYR A 355 -0.38 16.72 6.95
CA TYR A 355 0.46 15.79 7.72
C TYR A 355 0.95 16.40 9.05
N GLU A 356 0.71 17.70 9.26
CA GLU A 356 0.96 18.44 10.49
C GLU A 356 0.25 17.80 11.70
N LEU A 357 0.95 17.71 12.82
CA LEU A 357 0.36 17.32 14.10
C LEU A 357 -0.56 18.42 14.65
N LEU A 358 -1.70 18.02 15.22
CA LEU A 358 -2.83 18.93 15.50
C LEU A 358 -2.58 19.96 16.62
N TYR A 359 -1.53 19.79 17.42
CA TYR A 359 -1.22 20.65 18.57
C TYR A 359 0.02 21.54 18.37
N GLN A 360 0.33 21.90 17.12
CA GLN A 360 1.49 22.73 16.74
C GLN A 360 1.41 24.23 17.05
N ILE A 361 0.34 24.72 17.68
CA ILE A 361 0.10 26.16 17.83
C ILE A 361 -0.26 26.47 19.29
N ASP A 362 0.67 27.18 19.94
CA ASP A 362 0.58 28.06 21.13
C ASP A 362 -0.34 27.64 22.31
#